data_AF-A0A504Z6H0-F1
#
_entry.id   AF-A0A504Z6H0-F1
#
_cell.length_a   1.000
_cell.length_b   1.000
_cell.length_c   1.000
_cell.angle_alpha   90.00
_cell.angle_beta   90.00
_cell.angle_gamma   90.00
#
_symmetry.space_group_name_H-M   'P 1'
#
loop_
_entity.id
_entity.type
_entity.pdbx_description
1 polymer ?
#
loop_
_entity_poly.entity_id
_entity_poly.type
_entity_poly.pdbx_seq_one_letter_code
_entity_poly.pdbx_strand_id
1 'polypeptide(L)'
;MSSDETEKRSSRECETNLHNMPTMDFDKYLLTKYSESPINKDRKRVEIPIYFGVPMIILREKHENELAQGKSFIEIEPPPKHVISALTSRLLLNCFTVEDIEVVLARIKPVVIFHIILELLRRLPEPLVQLSAKSAQVASRILLLKPLHPYDFTITEELYKEILRYHAEQGEESRTRLKRTKHKQDDTIQPLIQKYYNCISASRYKLTKMHNKFNKCIYHDLHTIGPAIQRNLARFIIRNILYLARRYSISYFRRLCQQRSESWSVGRITIQPHIVQYAYTRFAEVVGPVLISQPGVPEYFQDVEKRTMLNILACGMDRMWLLGQKPHDIIVNMEPSYCHANCVCGRGLNLVSARNET
;
A
#
# COMPACT_ATOMS: atom_id res chain seq x y z
N MET A 1 26.38 -32.18 -31.12
CA MET A 1 26.15 -31.00 -30.26
C MET A 1 24.84 -30.33 -30.71
N SER A 2 23.67 -30.65 -30.13
CA SER A 2 22.40 -29.89 -30.29
C SER A 2 21.20 -30.58 -29.58
N SER A 3 21.39 -31.12 -28.38
CA SER A 3 20.29 -31.69 -27.58
C SER A 3 20.21 -31.05 -26.18
N ASP A 4 21.37 -30.75 -25.58
CA ASP A 4 21.48 -30.11 -24.27
C ASP A 4 20.99 -28.66 -24.20
N GLU A 5 21.09 -27.89 -25.29
CA GLU A 5 20.62 -26.49 -25.30
C GLU A 5 19.11 -26.38 -25.49
N THR A 6 18.52 -27.34 -26.20
CA THR A 6 17.08 -27.39 -26.49
C THR A 6 16.28 -27.84 -25.28
N GLU A 7 16.79 -28.81 -24.50
CA GLU A 7 16.19 -29.21 -23.22
C GLU A 7 16.34 -28.13 -22.14
N LYS A 8 17.49 -27.44 -22.05
CA LYS A 8 17.67 -26.30 -21.13
C LYS A 8 16.82 -25.08 -21.46
N ARG A 9 16.49 -24.86 -22.75
CA ARG A 9 15.52 -23.83 -23.16
C ARG A 9 14.09 -24.25 -22.81
N SER A 10 13.72 -25.51 -23.09
CA SER A 10 12.41 -26.07 -22.80
C SER A 10 12.08 -26.12 -21.30
N SER A 11 13.06 -26.46 -20.44
CA SER A 11 12.87 -26.48 -18.99
C SER A 11 12.69 -25.06 -18.41
N ARG A 12 13.45 -24.08 -18.91
CA ARG A 12 13.35 -22.67 -18.46
C ARG A 12 12.06 -21.98 -18.92
N GLU A 13 11.58 -22.26 -20.13
CA GLU A 13 10.29 -21.71 -20.61
C GLU A 13 9.09 -22.25 -19.81
N CYS A 14 9.21 -23.47 -19.27
CA CYS A 14 8.20 -24.05 -18.39
C CYS A 14 8.18 -23.38 -17.00
N GLU A 15 9.34 -22.93 -16.50
CA GLU A 15 9.52 -22.34 -15.16
C GLU A 15 8.98 -20.89 -15.03
N THR A 16 8.86 -20.14 -16.13
CA THR A 16 8.42 -18.73 -16.10
C THR A 16 7.01 -18.48 -16.64
N ASN A 17 6.36 -19.50 -17.21
CA ASN A 17 4.98 -19.38 -17.68
C ASN A 17 4.00 -19.65 -16.52
N LEU A 18 3.18 -18.66 -16.16
CA LEU A 18 2.20 -18.76 -15.07
C LEU A 18 1.26 -19.95 -15.20
N HIS A 19 0.94 -20.37 -16.43
CA HIS A 19 0.01 -21.47 -16.68
C HIS A 19 0.59 -22.85 -16.35
N ASN A 20 1.91 -22.98 -16.29
CA ASN A 20 2.59 -24.24 -16.05
C ASN A 20 3.01 -24.40 -14.59
N MET A 21 2.89 -23.35 -13.78
CA MET A 21 3.28 -23.39 -12.38
C MET A 21 2.25 -24.16 -11.54
N PRO A 22 2.69 -25.02 -10.59
CA PRO A 22 1.79 -25.61 -9.62
C PRO A 22 1.04 -24.53 -8.84
N THR A 23 -0.25 -24.74 -8.61
CA THR A 23 -1.15 -23.78 -7.96
C THR A 23 -1.64 -24.28 -6.61
N MET A 24 -2.10 -23.33 -5.79
CA MET A 24 -2.85 -23.60 -4.57
C MET A 24 -4.09 -22.70 -4.52
N ASP A 25 -5.11 -23.19 -3.83
CA ASP A 25 -6.39 -22.50 -3.73
C ASP A 25 -6.41 -21.48 -2.58
N PHE A 26 -6.91 -20.29 -2.87
CA PHE A 26 -7.22 -19.24 -1.91
C PHE A 26 -8.72 -18.96 -1.82
N ASP A 27 -9.12 -18.40 -0.68
CA ASP A 27 -10.46 -17.83 -0.52
C ASP A 27 -10.70 -16.62 -1.43
N LYS A 28 -11.95 -16.16 -1.51
CA LYS A 28 -12.33 -14.98 -2.30
C LYS A 28 -11.69 -13.67 -1.82
N TYR A 29 -11.13 -13.64 -0.62
CA TYR A 29 -10.48 -12.46 -0.04
C TYR A 29 -8.99 -12.38 -0.36
N LEU A 30 -8.41 -13.48 -0.87
CA LEU A 30 -7.02 -13.63 -1.31
C LEU A 30 -6.01 -13.47 -0.17
N LEU A 31 -6.44 -13.76 1.06
CA LEU A 31 -5.63 -13.62 2.28
C LEU A 31 -5.43 -14.95 3.03
N THR A 32 -6.30 -15.94 2.83
CA THR A 32 -6.16 -17.24 3.49
C THR A 32 -6.26 -18.39 2.49
N LYS A 33 -5.56 -19.49 2.78
CA LYS A 33 -5.68 -20.74 2.01
C LYS A 33 -7.16 -21.15 2.03
N TYR A 34 -7.67 -21.59 0.88
CA TYR A 34 -9.06 -22.05 0.81
C TYR A 34 -9.26 -23.22 1.78
N SER A 35 -10.37 -23.17 2.50
CA SER A 35 -10.83 -24.27 3.36
C SER A 35 -12.33 -24.43 3.20
N GLU A 36 -12.86 -25.61 3.49
CA GLU A 36 -14.31 -25.88 3.43
C GLU A 36 -15.10 -25.26 4.60
N SER A 37 -14.52 -24.26 5.27
CA SER A 37 -15.12 -23.52 6.37
C SER A 37 -16.44 -22.84 5.96
N PRO A 38 -17.42 -22.72 6.89
CA PRO A 38 -18.69 -22.02 6.64
C PRO A 38 -18.55 -20.52 6.32
N ILE A 39 -17.35 -19.94 6.46
CA ILE A 39 -17.03 -18.57 6.00
C ILE A 39 -16.98 -18.51 4.46
N ASN A 40 -16.61 -19.61 3.80
CA ASN A 40 -16.53 -19.75 2.34
C ASN A 40 -17.85 -20.22 1.73
N LYS A 41 -18.97 -19.56 2.08
CA LYS A 41 -20.33 -19.90 1.63
C LYS A 41 -20.47 -20.00 0.10
N ASP A 42 -19.68 -19.23 -0.64
CA ASP A 42 -19.75 -19.18 -2.10
C ASP A 42 -18.93 -20.29 -2.79
N ARG A 43 -18.13 -21.08 -2.04
CA ARG A 43 -17.21 -22.13 -2.54
C ARG A 43 -16.27 -21.72 -3.69
N LYS A 44 -16.09 -20.41 -3.91
CA LYS A 44 -15.23 -19.89 -4.97
C LYS A 44 -13.77 -20.03 -4.57
N ARG A 45 -13.07 -20.92 -5.27
CA ARG A 45 -11.63 -21.15 -5.17
C ARG A 45 -10.90 -20.23 -6.12
N VAL A 46 -9.78 -19.67 -5.67
CA VAL A 46 -8.92 -18.84 -6.51
C VAL A 46 -7.55 -19.46 -6.57
N GLU A 47 -7.20 -19.98 -7.74
CA GLU A 47 -5.89 -20.57 -8.00
C GLU A 47 -4.83 -19.48 -8.06
N ILE A 48 -3.76 -19.67 -7.28
CA ILE A 48 -2.57 -18.83 -7.25
C ILE A 48 -1.34 -19.74 -7.34
N PRO A 49 -0.33 -19.44 -8.18
CA PRO A 49 0.88 -20.25 -8.23
C PRO A 49 1.59 -20.31 -6.88
N ILE A 50 2.05 -21.49 -6.47
CA ILE A 50 2.62 -21.72 -5.13
C ILE A 50 3.85 -20.85 -4.87
N TYR A 51 4.63 -20.53 -5.92
CA TYR A 51 5.79 -19.64 -5.85
C TYR A 51 5.45 -18.22 -5.42
N PHE A 52 4.19 -17.78 -5.55
CA PHE A 52 3.71 -16.50 -5.02
C PHE A 52 2.86 -16.70 -3.77
N GLY A 53 1.98 -17.71 -3.78
CA GLY A 53 1.04 -17.98 -2.69
C GLY A 53 1.73 -18.30 -1.37
N VAL A 54 2.64 -19.28 -1.38
CA VAL A 54 3.31 -19.78 -0.18
C VAL A 54 4.25 -18.74 0.42
N PRO A 55 5.17 -18.11 -0.34
CA PRO A 55 6.06 -17.09 0.22
C PRO A 55 5.28 -15.91 0.81
N MET A 56 4.16 -15.51 0.20
CA MET A 56 3.33 -14.42 0.71
C MET A 56 2.64 -14.79 2.04
N ILE A 57 2.18 -16.03 2.21
CA ILE A 57 1.62 -16.50 3.50
C ILE A 57 2.69 -16.40 4.60
N ILE A 58 3.87 -16.95 4.33
CA ILE A 58 5.00 -16.94 5.28
C ILE A 58 5.44 -15.51 5.59
N LEU A 59 5.48 -14.64 4.56
CA LEU A 59 5.81 -13.23 4.72
C LEU A 59 4.82 -12.54 5.67
N ARG A 60 3.50 -12.75 5.50
CA ARG A 60 2.49 -12.17 6.39
C ARG A 60 2.69 -12.63 7.83
N GLU A 61 2.84 -13.93 8.05
CA GLU A 61 3.03 -14.49 9.39
C GLU A 61 4.28 -13.90 10.07
N LYS A 62 5.41 -13.88 9.36
CA LYS A 62 6.65 -13.34 9.93
C LYS A 62 6.59 -11.82 10.10
N HIS A 63 5.88 -11.09 9.24
CA HIS A 63 5.66 -9.65 9.41
C HIS A 63 4.86 -9.36 10.67
N GLU A 64 3.80 -10.12 10.95
CA GLU A 64 3.05 -9.99 12.19
C GLU A 64 3.93 -10.21 13.44
N ASN A 65 4.83 -11.19 13.37
CA ASN A 65 5.82 -11.42 14.43
C ASN A 65 6.81 -10.25 14.60
N GLU A 66 7.29 -9.66 13.50
CA GLU A 66 8.14 -8.45 13.58
C GLU A 66 7.36 -7.28 14.19
N LEU A 67 6.11 -7.06 13.76
CA LEU A 67 5.26 -5.96 14.25
C LEU A 67 4.98 -6.10 15.75
N ALA A 68 4.76 -7.31 16.24
CA ALA A 68 4.60 -7.60 17.67
C ALA A 68 5.85 -7.21 18.49
N GLN A 69 7.04 -7.26 17.88
CA GLN A 69 8.31 -6.86 18.47
C GLN A 69 8.65 -5.37 18.23
N GLY A 70 7.75 -4.61 17.60
CA GLY A 70 8.01 -3.23 17.22
C GLY A 70 9.08 -3.09 16.12
N LYS A 71 9.19 -4.05 15.22
CA LYS A 71 10.06 -4.01 14.04
C LYS A 71 9.23 -4.20 12.78
N SER A 72 9.79 -3.89 11.62
CA SER A 72 9.14 -4.15 10.34
C SER A 72 10.17 -4.22 9.22
N PHE A 73 10.08 -5.26 8.39
CA PHE A 73 10.93 -5.39 7.21
C PHE A 73 10.82 -4.23 6.21
N ILE A 74 9.74 -3.44 6.26
CA ILE A 74 9.52 -2.27 5.40
C ILE A 74 10.59 -1.19 5.65
N GLU A 75 11.09 -1.13 6.90
CA GLU A 75 12.11 -0.19 7.36
C GLU A 75 13.53 -0.71 7.08
N ILE A 76 13.69 -1.99 6.73
CA ILE A 76 14.98 -2.64 6.52
C ILE A 76 15.47 -2.39 5.08
N GLU A 77 16.78 -2.22 4.93
CA GLU A 77 17.42 -2.10 3.62
C GLU A 77 17.24 -3.38 2.76
N PRO A 78 17.13 -3.22 1.44
CA PRO A 78 17.00 -4.36 0.53
C PRO A 78 18.26 -5.25 0.57
N PRO A 79 18.12 -6.58 0.61
CA PRO A 79 19.25 -7.48 0.51
C PRO A 79 19.96 -7.37 -0.84
N PRO A 80 21.24 -7.78 -0.94
CA PRO A 80 21.97 -7.76 -2.20
C PRO A 80 21.27 -8.57 -3.30
N LYS A 81 21.17 -8.01 -4.51
CA LYS A 81 20.44 -8.63 -5.65
C LYS A 81 20.91 -10.05 -5.98
N HIS A 82 22.20 -10.33 -5.87
CA HIS A 82 22.76 -11.66 -6.15
C HIS A 82 22.25 -12.72 -5.17
N VAL A 83 22.07 -12.38 -3.89
CA VAL A 83 21.51 -13.28 -2.87
C VAL A 83 20.07 -13.61 -3.20
N ILE A 84 19.28 -12.59 -3.54
CA ILE A 84 17.87 -12.77 -3.92
C ILE A 84 17.77 -13.65 -5.17
N SER A 85 18.54 -13.34 -6.21
CA SER A 85 18.51 -14.09 -7.47
C SER A 85 18.90 -15.56 -7.27
N ALA A 86 19.92 -15.85 -6.46
CA ALA A 86 20.34 -17.21 -6.16
C ALA A 86 19.27 -17.99 -5.38
N LEU A 87 18.64 -17.38 -4.38
CA LEU A 87 17.55 -18.01 -3.62
C LEU A 87 16.30 -18.23 -4.49
N THR A 88 15.95 -17.26 -5.33
CA THR A 88 14.83 -17.40 -6.26
C THR A 88 15.08 -18.53 -7.26
N SER A 89 16.28 -18.62 -7.84
CA SER A 89 16.64 -19.73 -8.73
C SER A 89 16.62 -21.07 -8.00
N ARG A 90 17.07 -21.12 -6.74
CA ARG A 90 16.97 -22.35 -5.92
C ARG A 90 15.53 -22.78 -5.70
N LEU A 91 14.61 -21.85 -5.45
CA LEU A 91 13.18 -22.14 -5.30
C LEU A 91 12.59 -22.71 -6.60
N LEU A 92 12.86 -22.07 -7.74
CA LEU A 92 12.31 -22.51 -9.03
C LEU A 92 12.84 -23.89 -9.47
N LEU A 93 14.10 -24.21 -9.15
CA LEU A 93 14.73 -25.46 -9.58
C LEU A 93 14.45 -26.66 -8.66
N ASN A 94 14.17 -26.43 -7.37
CA ASN A 94 14.16 -27.50 -6.36
C ASN A 94 12.86 -27.60 -5.55
N CYS A 95 11.92 -26.68 -5.71
CA CYS A 95 10.68 -26.67 -4.92
C CYS A 95 9.47 -26.80 -5.84
N PHE A 96 8.79 -27.95 -5.78
CA PHE A 96 7.62 -28.21 -6.64
C PHE A 96 6.32 -28.35 -5.85
N THR A 97 6.44 -28.44 -4.51
CA THR A 97 5.31 -28.57 -3.58
C THR A 97 5.24 -27.38 -2.62
N VAL A 98 4.12 -27.26 -1.92
CA VAL A 98 3.94 -26.24 -0.88
C VAL A 98 4.95 -26.44 0.25
N GLU A 99 5.15 -27.70 0.64
CA GLU A 99 6.02 -28.14 1.71
C GLU A 99 7.49 -27.80 1.42
N ASP A 100 7.96 -27.99 0.18
CA ASP A 100 9.33 -27.64 -0.21
C ASP A 100 9.61 -26.14 0.01
N ILE A 101 8.68 -25.28 -0.42
CA ILE A 101 8.80 -23.83 -0.30
C ILE A 101 8.74 -23.42 1.19
N GLU A 102 7.84 -24.01 1.97
CA GLU A 102 7.72 -23.77 3.41
C GLU A 102 9.04 -24.11 4.13
N VAL A 103 9.65 -25.27 3.84
CA VAL A 103 10.92 -25.68 4.43
C VAL A 103 12.06 -24.73 4.07
N VAL A 104 12.19 -24.35 2.79
CA VAL A 104 13.26 -23.44 2.34
C VAL A 104 13.11 -22.06 2.96
N LEU A 105 11.89 -21.53 3.07
CA LEU A 105 11.63 -20.17 3.54
C LEU A 105 11.48 -20.05 5.06
N ALA A 106 11.34 -21.15 5.80
CA ALA A 106 11.14 -21.16 7.25
C ALA A 106 12.19 -20.33 8.01
N ARG A 107 13.45 -20.38 7.59
CA ARG A 107 14.57 -19.66 8.24
C ARG A 107 14.93 -18.33 7.56
N ILE A 108 14.24 -17.96 6.49
CA ILE A 108 14.53 -16.75 5.72
C ILE A 108 13.87 -15.52 6.36
N LYS A 109 14.59 -14.40 6.37
CA LYS A 109 14.10 -13.13 6.92
C LYS A 109 12.97 -12.55 6.05
N PRO A 110 11.96 -11.87 6.64
CA PRO A 110 10.82 -11.32 5.90
C PRO A 110 11.23 -10.40 4.74
N VAL A 111 12.21 -9.52 4.96
CA VAL A 111 12.73 -8.62 3.92
C VAL A 111 13.25 -9.40 2.70
N VAL A 112 13.87 -10.56 2.90
CA VAL A 112 14.39 -11.41 1.81
C VAL A 112 13.24 -12.09 1.08
N ILE A 113 12.25 -12.63 1.82
CA ILE A 113 11.06 -13.26 1.22
C ILE A 113 10.30 -12.26 0.35
N PHE A 114 10.12 -11.02 0.82
CA PHE A 114 9.49 -9.96 0.05
C PHE A 114 10.24 -9.70 -1.27
N HIS A 115 11.57 -9.62 -1.23
CA HIS A 115 12.37 -9.39 -2.44
C HIS A 115 12.42 -10.62 -3.37
N ILE A 116 12.30 -11.84 -2.85
CA ILE A 116 12.11 -13.05 -3.65
C ILE A 116 10.81 -12.96 -4.46
N ILE A 117 9.69 -12.55 -3.83
CA ILE A 117 8.41 -12.35 -4.52
C ILE A 117 8.55 -11.31 -5.64
N LEU A 118 9.21 -10.18 -5.36
CA LEU A 118 9.49 -9.16 -6.39
C LEU A 118 10.36 -9.72 -7.52
N GLU A 119 11.38 -10.51 -7.21
CA GLU A 119 12.24 -11.13 -8.21
C GLU A 119 11.49 -12.14 -9.08
N LEU A 120 10.59 -12.93 -8.50
CA LEU A 120 9.70 -13.82 -9.25
C LEU A 120 8.80 -13.04 -10.20
N LEU A 121 8.23 -11.91 -9.76
CA LEU A 121 7.43 -11.04 -10.62
C LEU A 121 8.25 -10.46 -11.78
N ARG A 122 9.52 -10.07 -11.55
CA ARG A 122 10.42 -9.56 -12.61
C ARG A 122 10.78 -10.60 -13.66
N ARG A 123 10.75 -11.89 -13.29
CA ARG A 123 11.05 -13.00 -14.20
C ARG A 123 9.85 -13.42 -15.06
N LEU A 124 8.67 -12.89 -14.79
CA LEU A 124 7.51 -13.10 -15.66
C LEU A 124 7.76 -12.41 -17.02
N PRO A 125 7.27 -12.98 -18.14
CA PRO A 125 7.47 -12.41 -19.46
C PRO A 125 6.96 -10.97 -19.58
N GLU A 126 5.86 -10.67 -18.90
CA GLU A 126 5.24 -9.35 -18.88
C GLU A 126 4.74 -9.02 -17.45
N PRO A 127 4.76 -7.74 -17.03
CA PRO A 127 4.12 -7.31 -15.79
C PRO A 127 2.63 -7.68 -15.75
N LEU A 128 2.12 -7.94 -14.54
CA LEU A 128 0.77 -8.47 -14.36
C LEU A 128 -0.33 -7.47 -14.75
N VAL A 129 -0.09 -6.17 -14.60
CA VAL A 129 -1.07 -5.11 -14.85
C VAL A 129 -0.57 -4.19 -15.95
N GLN A 130 -1.14 -4.31 -17.14
CA GLN A 130 -0.85 -3.43 -18.26
C GLN A 130 -1.82 -2.25 -18.27
N LEU A 131 -1.29 -1.04 -18.14
CA LEU A 131 -2.13 0.15 -18.16
C LEU A 131 -2.52 0.53 -19.58
N SER A 132 -3.78 0.90 -19.77
CA SER A 132 -4.18 1.62 -20.99
C SER A 132 -3.65 3.05 -20.98
N ALA A 133 -3.51 3.68 -22.16
CA ALA A 133 -3.12 5.09 -22.29
C ALA A 133 -4.01 6.02 -21.45
N LYS A 134 -5.30 5.70 -21.36
CA LYS A 134 -6.27 6.41 -20.54
C LYS A 134 -5.95 6.27 -19.05
N SER A 135 -5.68 5.05 -18.57
CA SER A 135 -5.33 4.82 -17.17
C SER A 135 -4.01 5.47 -16.78
N ALA A 136 -2.98 5.38 -17.63
CA ALA A 136 -1.70 6.03 -17.41
C ALA A 136 -1.83 7.57 -17.37
N GLN A 137 -2.65 8.16 -18.25
CA GLN A 137 -2.96 9.59 -18.21
C GLN A 137 -3.73 9.99 -16.93
N VAL A 138 -4.63 9.13 -16.45
CA VAL A 138 -5.34 9.40 -15.19
C VAL A 138 -4.37 9.26 -14.00
N ALA A 139 -3.57 8.20 -13.95
CA ALA A 139 -2.62 7.95 -12.87
C ALA A 139 -1.53 9.02 -12.76
N SER A 140 -1.06 9.56 -13.90
CA SER A 140 -0.09 10.67 -13.92
C SER A 140 -0.68 11.99 -13.43
N ARG A 141 -2.00 12.20 -13.61
CA ARG A 141 -2.73 13.43 -13.24
C ARG A 141 -3.34 13.42 -11.85
N ILE A 142 -3.65 12.25 -11.30
CA ILE A 142 -4.08 12.16 -9.91
C ILE A 142 -2.88 12.53 -9.08
N LEU A 143 -2.98 13.73 -8.52
CA LEU A 143 -2.09 14.28 -7.53
C LEU A 143 -1.64 13.15 -6.62
N LEU A 144 -0.32 12.90 -6.66
CA LEU A 144 0.43 12.50 -5.46
C LEU A 144 -0.28 13.18 -4.29
N LEU A 145 -0.88 12.39 -3.40
CA LEU A 145 -1.61 12.93 -2.26
C LEU A 145 -0.64 13.81 -1.47
N LYS A 146 -0.73 15.10 -1.77
CA LYS A 146 0.12 16.20 -1.32
C LYS A 146 1.59 16.12 -1.80
N PRO A 147 2.23 17.28 -2.08
CA PRO A 147 3.68 17.32 -2.11
C PRO A 147 4.23 16.73 -0.79
N LEU A 148 5.37 16.04 -0.94
CA LEU A 148 6.31 15.69 0.12
C LEU A 148 6.26 16.73 1.24
N HIS A 149 6.12 16.29 2.49
CA HIS A 149 6.78 17.02 3.56
C HIS A 149 8.21 16.47 3.63
N PRO A 150 9.23 17.16 3.11
CA PRO A 150 10.61 16.70 3.20
C PRO A 150 11.19 16.72 4.64
N TYR A 151 10.37 16.88 5.69
CA TYR A 151 10.85 17.07 7.07
C TYR A 151 9.99 16.45 8.21
N ASP A 152 9.34 15.31 8.01
CA ASP A 152 8.31 14.79 8.96
C ASP A 152 8.76 14.17 10.29
N PHE A 153 10.05 14.26 10.61
CA PHE A 153 10.52 13.94 11.96
C PHE A 153 11.50 15.01 12.44
N THR A 154 12.35 15.52 11.55
CA THR A 154 13.34 16.55 11.86
C THR A 154 12.71 17.91 12.12
N ILE A 155 11.69 18.36 11.38
CA ILE A 155 11.00 19.62 11.71
C ILE A 155 10.16 19.46 12.98
N THR A 156 9.59 18.28 13.26
CA THR A 156 8.86 18.06 14.51
C THR A 156 9.82 18.04 15.70
N GLU A 157 10.99 17.42 15.59
CA GLU A 157 12.04 17.48 16.62
C GLU A 157 12.62 18.88 16.77
N GLU A 158 12.91 19.59 15.69
CA GLU A 158 13.44 20.96 15.75
C GLU A 158 12.38 21.93 16.27
N LEU A 159 11.11 21.83 15.84
CA LEU A 159 10.00 22.60 16.45
C LEU A 159 9.81 22.24 17.91
N TYR A 160 9.92 20.96 18.28
CA TYR A 160 9.80 20.53 19.67
C TYR A 160 10.96 21.07 20.52
N LYS A 161 12.21 21.00 20.03
CA LYS A 161 13.39 21.61 20.66
C LYS A 161 13.24 23.13 20.77
N GLU A 162 12.72 23.79 19.75
CA GLU A 162 12.52 25.24 19.72
C GLU A 162 11.40 25.67 20.67
N ILE A 163 10.30 24.91 20.75
CA ILE A 163 9.21 25.11 21.71
C ILE A 163 9.71 24.87 23.14
N LEU A 164 10.48 23.80 23.37
CA LEU A 164 11.11 23.53 24.66
C LEU A 164 12.10 24.63 25.04
N ARG A 165 12.92 25.12 24.10
CA ARG A 165 13.85 26.24 24.32
C ARG A 165 13.10 27.52 24.69
N TYR A 166 12.05 27.85 23.95
CA TYR A 166 11.18 28.99 24.24
C TYR A 166 10.53 28.88 25.64
N HIS A 167 10.08 27.70 26.05
CA HIS A 167 9.55 27.48 27.41
C HIS A 167 10.62 27.49 28.50
N ALA A 168 11.85 27.05 28.21
CA ALA A 168 12.98 27.12 29.13
C ALA A 168 13.47 28.58 29.32
N GLU A 169 13.53 29.36 28.24
CA GLU A 169 13.89 30.79 28.25
C GLU A 169 12.83 31.64 28.99
N GLN A 170 11.54 31.27 28.92
CA GLN A 170 10.50 31.90 29.73
C GLN A 170 10.57 31.54 31.23
N GLY A 171 11.37 30.54 31.61
CA GLY A 171 11.62 30.17 33.00
C GLY A 171 12.65 31.05 33.72
N GLU A 172 13.47 31.81 32.99
CA GLU A 172 14.54 32.63 33.59
C GLU A 172 14.20 34.12 33.76
N GLU A 173 13.18 34.65 33.10
CA GLU A 173 12.79 36.07 33.23
C GLU A 173 11.66 36.31 34.25
N SER A 174 11.82 35.79 35.47
CA SER A 174 11.16 36.39 36.63
C SER A 174 12.09 37.42 37.24
N ARG A 175 12.06 38.66 36.70
CA ARG A 175 12.26 39.96 37.38
C ARG A 175 12.69 41.07 36.41
N THR A 176 11.80 41.54 35.54
CA THR A 176 11.78 42.98 35.19
C THR A 176 10.47 43.36 34.51
N ARG A 177 9.70 44.24 35.16
CA ARG A 177 8.68 45.06 34.49
C ARG A 177 9.37 45.94 33.45
N LEU A 178 8.72 46.10 32.29
CA LEU A 178 9.03 47.01 31.16
C LEU A 178 9.99 46.48 30.09
N LYS A 179 9.43 45.86 29.05
CA LYS A 179 9.19 46.46 27.73
C LYS A 179 8.61 45.39 26.80
N ARG A 180 7.30 45.46 26.54
CA ARG A 180 6.72 44.81 25.36
C ARG A 180 7.14 45.60 24.13
N THR A 181 8.41 45.48 23.73
CA THR A 181 8.79 45.72 22.35
C THR A 181 8.05 44.67 21.53
N LYS A 182 7.09 45.11 20.71
CA LYS A 182 6.51 44.30 19.64
C LYS A 182 7.66 43.92 18.69
N HIS A 183 8.40 42.86 19.00
CA HIS A 183 9.20 42.15 18.02
C HIS A 183 8.22 41.47 17.06
N LYS A 184 7.73 42.25 16.11
CA LYS A 184 6.98 41.80 14.93
C LYS A 184 7.92 41.21 13.87
N GLN A 185 9.12 40.78 14.26
CA GLN A 185 10.23 40.57 13.32
C GLN A 185 11.00 39.26 13.43
N ASP A 186 10.58 38.29 14.25
CA ASP A 186 11.15 36.93 14.21
C ASP A 186 10.07 35.84 14.16
N ASP A 187 8.95 36.12 13.49
CA ASP A 187 8.07 35.05 13.04
C ASP A 187 8.71 34.40 11.81
N THR A 188 9.77 33.61 12.05
CA THR A 188 10.44 32.80 11.02
C THR A 188 9.53 31.66 10.54
N ILE A 189 8.56 31.29 11.37
CA ILE A 189 7.61 30.20 11.13
C ILE A 189 6.56 30.60 10.09
N GLN A 190 5.98 31.80 10.18
CA GLN A 190 4.88 32.20 9.30
C GLN A 190 5.27 32.32 7.80
N PRO A 191 6.44 32.86 7.41
CA PRO A 191 6.92 32.83 6.03
C PRO A 191 7.24 31.43 5.54
N LEU A 192 7.75 30.54 6.40
CA LEU A 192 7.94 29.11 6.08
C LEU A 192 6.58 28.45 5.84
N ILE A 193 5.59 28.72 6.70
CA ILE A 193 4.22 28.24 6.54
C ILE A 193 3.64 28.77 5.22
N GLN A 194 3.70 30.06 4.93
CA GLN A 194 3.13 30.60 3.69
C GLN A 194 3.88 30.14 2.43
N LYS A 195 5.19 29.93 2.49
CA LYS A 195 6.02 29.44 1.38
C LYS A 195 5.73 27.96 1.04
N TYR A 196 5.46 27.12 2.03
CA TYR A 196 5.27 25.67 1.85
C TYR A 196 3.81 25.19 1.97
N TYR A 197 2.94 25.98 2.60
CA TYR A 197 1.51 25.70 2.83
C TYR A 197 0.58 26.50 1.90
N ASN A 198 1.09 27.02 0.77
CA ASN A 198 0.23 27.42 -0.34
C ASN A 198 -0.36 26.19 -1.06
N CYS A 199 -1.03 25.33 -0.30
CA CYS A 199 -1.85 24.27 -0.83
C CYS A 199 -3.25 24.87 -1.08
N ILE A 200 -3.53 25.23 -2.33
CA ILE A 200 -4.92 25.28 -2.80
C ILE A 200 -5.42 23.83 -2.73
N SER A 201 -5.91 23.42 -1.56
CA SER A 201 -6.39 22.06 -1.35
C SER A 201 -7.56 21.84 -2.29
N ALA A 202 -7.42 20.91 -3.24
CA ALA A 202 -8.54 20.48 -4.05
C ALA A 202 -9.70 20.07 -3.13
N SER A 203 -10.91 20.55 -3.43
CA SER A 203 -12.08 20.20 -2.62
C SER A 203 -12.20 18.69 -2.49
N ARG A 204 -12.67 18.21 -1.33
CA ARG A 204 -12.89 16.77 -1.06
C ARG A 204 -13.69 16.11 -2.19
N TYR A 205 -14.68 16.82 -2.73
CA TYR A 205 -15.45 16.39 -3.89
C TYR A 205 -14.60 16.16 -5.15
N LYS A 206 -13.71 17.11 -5.49
CA LYS A 206 -12.81 16.98 -6.65
C LYS A 206 -11.85 15.80 -6.48
N LEU A 207 -11.30 15.60 -5.28
CA LEU A 207 -10.43 14.46 -4.95
C LEU A 207 -11.16 13.12 -5.13
N THR A 208 -12.35 12.97 -4.57
CA THR A 208 -13.12 11.73 -4.70
C THR A 208 -13.54 11.45 -6.14
N LYS A 209 -13.94 12.47 -6.91
CA LYS A 209 -14.25 12.32 -8.34
C LYS A 209 -13.04 11.80 -9.12
N MET A 210 -11.84 12.29 -8.79
CA MET A 210 -10.59 11.81 -9.39
C MET A 210 -10.29 10.36 -8.98
N HIS A 211 -10.39 10.00 -7.69
CA HIS A 211 -10.23 8.62 -7.23
C HIS A 211 -11.21 7.67 -7.94
N ASN A 212 -12.48 8.04 -8.06
CA ASN A 212 -13.48 7.22 -8.74
C ASN A 212 -13.19 7.05 -10.23
N LYS A 213 -12.67 8.10 -10.88
CA LYS A 213 -12.21 8.00 -12.27
C LYS A 213 -11.06 7.00 -12.39
N PHE A 214 -10.09 7.05 -11.49
CA PHE A 214 -8.97 6.13 -11.48
C PHE A 214 -9.37 4.70 -11.16
N ASN A 215 -10.16 4.47 -10.12
CA ASN A 215 -10.63 3.15 -9.75
C ASN A 215 -11.34 2.47 -10.92
N LYS A 216 -12.20 3.21 -11.64
CA LYS A 216 -12.85 2.69 -12.85
C LYS A 216 -11.86 2.34 -13.97
N CYS A 217 -10.82 3.14 -14.16
CA CYS A 217 -9.81 2.89 -15.19
C CYS A 217 -8.96 1.66 -14.84
N ILE A 218 -8.45 1.57 -13.61
CA ILE A 218 -7.68 0.42 -13.12
C ILE A 218 -8.53 -0.85 -13.11
N TYR A 219 -9.79 -0.75 -12.68
CA TYR A 219 -10.69 -1.87 -12.72
C TYR A 219 -10.91 -2.38 -14.15
N HIS A 220 -11.10 -1.47 -15.10
CA HIS A 220 -11.23 -1.83 -16.51
C HIS A 220 -9.98 -2.55 -17.02
N ASP A 221 -8.78 -1.98 -16.81
CA ASP A 221 -7.52 -2.59 -17.25
C ASP A 221 -7.29 -3.97 -16.62
N LEU A 222 -7.65 -4.14 -15.34
CA LEU A 222 -7.61 -5.45 -14.68
C LEU A 222 -8.58 -6.46 -15.35
N HIS A 223 -9.73 -6.02 -15.85
CA HIS A 223 -10.69 -6.92 -16.51
C HIS A 223 -10.30 -7.25 -17.95
N THR A 224 -9.47 -6.42 -18.59
CA THR A 224 -8.97 -6.68 -19.94
C THR A 224 -7.80 -7.67 -19.96
N ILE A 225 -7.20 -8.01 -18.82
CA ILE A 225 -6.23 -9.11 -18.73
C ILE A 225 -6.95 -10.41 -19.10
N GLY A 226 -6.58 -11.00 -20.24
CA GLY A 226 -7.20 -12.22 -20.76
C GLY A 226 -7.06 -13.41 -19.81
N PRO A 227 -5.83 -13.85 -19.49
CA PRO A 227 -5.60 -15.01 -18.63
C PRO A 227 -6.15 -14.82 -17.21
N ALA A 228 -7.02 -15.75 -16.78
CA ALA A 228 -7.60 -15.69 -15.44
C ALA A 228 -6.55 -15.80 -14.33
N ILE A 229 -5.53 -16.65 -14.51
CA ILE A 229 -4.45 -16.86 -13.54
C ILE A 229 -3.63 -15.58 -13.30
N GLN A 230 -3.28 -14.86 -14.38
CA GLN A 230 -2.57 -13.58 -14.29
C GLN A 230 -3.41 -12.54 -13.56
N ARG A 231 -4.69 -12.46 -13.90
CA ARG A 231 -5.65 -11.54 -13.27
C ARG A 231 -5.85 -11.84 -11.79
N ASN A 232 -5.89 -13.10 -11.41
CA ASN A 232 -6.00 -13.55 -10.02
C ASN A 232 -4.72 -13.25 -9.24
N LEU A 233 -3.56 -13.52 -9.84
CA LEU A 233 -2.26 -13.21 -9.25
C LEU A 233 -2.09 -11.69 -9.04
N ALA A 234 -2.51 -10.86 -10.01
CA ALA A 234 -2.50 -9.39 -9.87
C ALA A 234 -3.32 -8.94 -8.64
N ARG A 235 -4.56 -9.44 -8.52
CA ARG A 235 -5.42 -9.16 -7.34
C ARG A 235 -4.77 -9.65 -6.05
N PHE A 236 -4.19 -10.85 -6.07
CA PHE A 236 -3.55 -11.47 -4.92
C PHE A 236 -2.37 -10.61 -4.42
N ILE A 237 -1.45 -10.23 -5.30
CA ILE A 237 -0.31 -9.38 -4.93
C ILE A 237 -0.82 -8.06 -4.37
N ILE A 238 -1.72 -7.37 -5.06
CA ILE A 238 -2.21 -6.05 -4.62
C ILE A 238 -2.93 -6.13 -3.26
N ARG A 239 -3.79 -7.12 -3.06
CA ARG A 239 -4.48 -7.36 -1.77
C ARG A 239 -3.48 -7.58 -0.65
N ASN A 240 -2.42 -8.33 -0.90
CA ASN A 240 -1.42 -8.62 0.10
C ASN A 240 -0.53 -7.42 0.41
N ILE A 241 -0.16 -6.60 -0.58
CA ILE A 241 0.55 -5.35 -0.31
C ILE A 241 -0.32 -4.36 0.48
N LEU A 242 -1.61 -4.23 0.15
CA LEU A 242 -2.57 -3.44 0.93
C LEU A 242 -2.65 -3.93 2.38
N TYR A 243 -2.66 -5.26 2.59
CA TYR A 243 -2.66 -5.87 3.91
C TYR A 243 -1.39 -5.48 4.69
N LEU A 244 -0.20 -5.73 4.14
CA LEU A 244 1.09 -5.45 4.79
C LEU A 244 1.22 -3.95 5.15
N ALA A 245 0.87 -3.05 4.23
CA ALA A 245 0.91 -1.60 4.46
C ALA A 245 -0.01 -1.17 5.61
N ARG A 246 -1.21 -1.77 5.72
CA ARG A 246 -2.16 -1.45 6.79
C ARG A 246 -1.74 -2.01 8.14
N ARG A 247 -1.27 -3.26 8.17
CA ARG A 247 -0.79 -3.88 9.41
C ARG A 247 0.38 -3.10 9.99
N TYR A 248 1.30 -2.69 9.13
CA TYR A 248 2.37 -1.75 9.49
C TYR A 248 1.81 -0.43 10.04
N SER A 249 0.94 0.23 9.26
CA SER A 249 0.41 1.54 9.63
C SER A 249 -0.31 1.53 10.97
N ILE A 250 -1.15 0.51 11.23
CA ILE A 250 -1.89 0.36 12.49
C ILE A 250 -0.94 0.09 13.66
N SER A 251 0.00 -0.84 13.49
CA SER A 251 0.89 -1.25 14.58
C SER A 251 1.87 -0.13 14.95
N TYR A 252 2.46 0.52 13.96
CA TYR A 252 3.38 1.64 14.16
C TYR A 252 2.66 2.86 14.76
N PHE A 253 1.44 3.15 14.28
CA PHE A 253 0.62 4.24 14.81
C PHE A 253 0.28 4.02 16.29
N ARG A 254 -0.19 2.81 16.64
CA ARG A 254 -0.49 2.45 18.02
C ARG A 254 0.74 2.61 18.92
N ARG A 255 1.90 2.14 18.46
CA ARG A 255 3.16 2.25 19.21
C ARG A 255 3.58 3.70 19.45
N LEU A 256 3.54 4.54 18.42
CA LEU A 256 3.92 5.95 18.56
C LEU A 256 2.97 6.71 19.50
N CYS A 257 1.66 6.47 19.40
CA CYS A 257 0.70 7.06 20.34
C CYS A 257 1.02 6.67 21.80
N GLN A 258 1.37 5.41 22.04
CA GLN A 258 1.76 4.93 23.37
C GLN A 258 3.08 5.58 23.85
N GLN A 259 4.10 5.66 23.00
CA GLN A 259 5.40 6.25 23.35
C GLN A 259 5.31 7.75 23.64
N ARG A 260 4.43 8.47 22.94
CA ARG A 260 4.25 9.91 23.11
C ARG A 260 3.17 10.28 24.11
N SER A 261 2.51 9.29 24.73
CA SER A 261 1.32 9.51 25.56
C SER A 261 0.23 10.34 24.85
N GLU A 262 0.15 10.21 23.52
CA GLU A 262 -0.81 10.94 22.69
C GLU A 262 -2.15 10.19 22.64
N SER A 263 -3.24 10.93 22.75
CA SER A 263 -4.57 10.36 22.51
C SER A 263 -4.74 9.96 21.05
N TRP A 264 -5.55 8.94 20.80
CA TRP A 264 -5.77 8.40 19.45
C TRP A 264 -6.26 9.46 18.44
N SER A 265 -7.12 10.39 18.88
CA SER A 265 -7.65 11.46 18.02
C SER A 265 -6.57 12.46 17.60
N VAL A 266 -5.66 12.81 18.52
CA VAL A 266 -4.53 13.70 18.24
C VAL A 266 -3.57 13.01 17.27
N GLY A 267 -3.14 11.79 17.59
CA GLY A 267 -2.23 11.03 16.72
C GLY A 267 -2.77 10.81 15.30
N ARG A 268 -4.10 10.63 15.14
CA ARG A 268 -4.71 10.49 13.80
C ARG A 268 -4.49 11.69 12.90
N ILE A 269 -4.35 12.88 13.48
CA ILE A 269 -4.12 14.13 12.76
C ILE A 269 -2.61 14.34 12.57
N THR A 270 -1.82 14.07 13.61
CA THR A 270 -0.41 14.48 13.70
C THR A 270 0.60 13.42 13.27
N ILE A 271 0.25 12.13 13.30
CA ILE A 271 1.19 11.02 13.08
C ILE A 271 0.72 10.09 11.96
N GLN A 272 -0.56 9.72 11.97
CA GLN A 272 -1.11 8.73 11.03
C GLN A 272 -0.82 9.04 9.55
N PRO A 273 -0.98 10.30 9.06
CA PRO A 273 -0.72 10.61 7.65
C PRO A 273 0.70 10.27 7.22
N HIS A 274 1.68 10.53 8.09
CA HIS A 274 3.10 10.36 7.82
C HIS A 274 3.50 8.89 7.78
N ILE A 275 2.99 8.08 8.71
CA ILE A 275 3.19 6.62 8.72
C ILE A 275 2.63 6.00 7.44
N VAL A 276 1.41 6.40 7.08
CA VAL A 276 0.72 5.90 5.89
C VAL A 276 1.49 6.29 4.63
N GLN A 277 1.93 7.54 4.52
CA GLN A 277 2.72 8.03 3.40
C GLN A 277 4.06 7.29 3.27
N TYR A 278 4.76 7.08 4.38
CA TYR A 278 6.01 6.31 4.40
C TYR A 278 5.78 4.89 3.86
N ALA A 279 4.81 4.17 4.42
CA ALA A 279 4.50 2.81 4.01
C ALA A 279 4.11 2.75 2.52
N TYR A 280 3.26 3.67 2.08
CA TYR A 280 2.78 3.69 0.71
C TYR A 280 3.88 4.01 -0.30
N THR A 281 4.74 4.98 0.02
CA THR A 281 5.89 5.33 -0.83
C THR A 281 6.84 4.14 -0.95
N ARG A 282 7.21 3.51 0.17
CA ARG A 282 8.13 2.36 0.18
C ARG A 282 7.62 1.19 -0.66
N PHE A 283 6.34 0.84 -0.53
CA PHE A 283 5.74 -0.21 -1.37
C PHE A 283 5.59 0.22 -2.83
N ALA A 284 5.16 1.45 -3.09
CA ALA A 284 4.96 1.94 -4.46
C ALA A 284 6.25 1.96 -5.27
N GLU A 285 7.38 2.33 -4.65
CA GLU A 285 8.71 2.38 -5.27
C GLU A 285 9.20 1.01 -5.73
N VAL A 286 8.95 -0.03 -4.93
CA VAL A 286 9.52 -1.36 -5.20
C VAL A 286 8.54 -2.30 -5.91
N VAL A 287 7.23 -2.16 -5.67
CA VAL A 287 6.19 -3.02 -6.25
C VAL A 287 5.72 -2.45 -7.59
N GLY A 288 5.49 -1.13 -7.67
CA GLY A 288 4.90 -0.49 -8.86
C GLY A 288 5.62 -0.87 -10.15
N PRO A 289 6.93 -0.61 -10.28
CA PRO A 289 7.71 -0.89 -11.50
C PRO A 289 7.79 -2.37 -11.89
N VAL A 290 7.50 -3.28 -10.96
CA VAL A 290 7.59 -4.74 -11.20
C VAL A 290 6.22 -5.32 -11.55
N LEU A 291 5.15 -4.73 -11.02
CA LEU A 291 3.79 -5.24 -11.15
C LEU A 291 3.03 -4.60 -12.32
N ILE A 292 3.34 -3.34 -12.62
CA ILE A 292 2.57 -2.49 -13.51
C ILE A 292 3.46 -2.10 -14.69
N SER A 293 2.94 -2.18 -15.91
CA SER A 293 3.59 -1.62 -17.10
C SER A 293 2.81 -0.44 -17.64
N GLN A 294 3.55 0.54 -18.15
CA GLN A 294 2.99 1.65 -18.90
C GLN A 294 2.67 1.27 -20.36
N PRO A 295 1.73 1.96 -21.01
CA PRO A 295 1.42 1.73 -22.41
C PRO A 295 2.50 2.30 -23.32
N GLY A 296 2.91 1.53 -24.33
CA GLY A 296 3.85 1.99 -25.36
C GLY A 296 5.31 2.03 -24.88
N VAL A 297 6.11 2.94 -25.44
CA VAL A 297 7.55 3.06 -25.12
C VAL A 297 7.72 3.64 -23.70
N PRO A 298 8.64 3.13 -22.85
CA PRO A 298 8.75 3.41 -21.41
C PRO A 298 8.97 4.87 -20.96
N GLU A 299 9.04 5.82 -21.88
CA GLU A 299 9.43 7.21 -21.58
C GLU A 299 8.25 8.19 -21.62
N TYR A 300 7.06 7.74 -22.05
CA TYR A 300 5.93 8.66 -22.26
C TYR A 300 5.29 9.15 -20.94
N PHE A 301 5.28 8.32 -19.89
CA PHE A 301 4.74 8.70 -18.58
C PHE A 301 5.74 8.44 -17.45
N GLN A 302 6.56 9.44 -17.11
CA GLN A 302 7.52 9.34 -16.01
C GLN A 302 6.86 8.91 -14.68
N ASP A 303 7.45 7.90 -14.04
CA ASP A 303 7.05 7.31 -12.74
C ASP A 303 5.60 6.79 -12.69
N VAL A 304 4.95 6.51 -13.82
CA VAL A 304 3.52 6.17 -13.81
C VAL A 304 3.23 4.87 -13.07
N GLU A 305 4.13 3.91 -13.09
CA GLU A 305 4.03 2.65 -12.37
C GLU A 305 4.01 2.88 -10.85
N LYS A 306 4.96 3.69 -10.35
CA LYS A 306 5.03 4.12 -8.95
C LYS A 306 3.79 4.92 -8.56
N ARG A 307 3.39 5.91 -9.37
CA ARG A 307 2.20 6.74 -9.11
C ARG A 307 0.92 5.91 -9.08
N THR A 308 0.79 4.96 -9.99
CA THR A 308 -0.35 4.04 -10.02
C THR A 308 -0.41 3.21 -8.75
N MET A 309 0.71 2.62 -8.33
CA MET A 309 0.75 1.82 -7.11
C MET A 309 0.44 2.67 -5.86
N LEU A 310 0.97 3.89 -5.79
CA LEU A 310 0.66 4.84 -4.72
C LEU A 310 -0.85 5.14 -4.66
N ASN A 311 -1.47 5.40 -5.81
CA ASN A 311 -2.90 5.67 -5.91
C ASN A 311 -3.76 4.44 -5.53
N ILE A 312 -3.32 3.23 -5.90
CA ILE A 312 -3.96 1.97 -5.47
C ILE A 312 -3.94 1.84 -3.94
N LEU A 313 -2.80 2.14 -3.32
CA LEU A 313 -2.65 2.07 -1.86
C LEU A 313 -3.52 3.10 -1.14
N ALA A 314 -3.66 4.28 -1.73
CA ALA A 314 -4.34 5.40 -1.09
C ALA A 314 -5.84 5.53 -1.39
N CYS A 315 -6.36 4.93 -2.46
CA CYS A 315 -7.77 5.10 -2.84
C CYS A 315 -8.76 4.39 -1.89
N GLY A 316 -8.28 3.45 -1.05
CA GLY A 316 -9.09 2.77 -0.04
C GLY A 316 -10.13 1.78 -0.59
N MET A 317 -10.03 1.38 -1.86
CA MET A 317 -11.03 0.53 -2.52
C MET A 317 -10.68 -0.95 -2.49
N ASP A 318 -10.78 -1.57 -1.32
CA ASP A 318 -10.53 -3.02 -1.14
C ASP A 318 -11.43 -3.89 -2.00
N ARG A 319 -12.69 -3.49 -2.11
CA ARG A 319 -13.73 -4.25 -2.81
C ARG A 319 -13.32 -4.49 -4.25
N MET A 320 -12.70 -3.50 -4.91
CA MET A 320 -12.24 -3.57 -6.31
C MET A 320 -11.37 -4.80 -6.62
N TRP A 321 -10.65 -5.29 -5.61
CA TRP A 321 -9.71 -6.39 -5.74
C TRP A 321 -10.30 -7.76 -5.38
N LEU A 322 -11.57 -7.80 -4.97
CA LEU A 322 -12.31 -9.03 -4.74
C LEU A 322 -12.88 -9.59 -6.04
N LEU A 323 -13.21 -10.88 -6.06
CA LEU A 323 -13.86 -11.49 -7.21
C LEU A 323 -15.34 -11.09 -7.33
N GLY A 324 -15.83 -11.04 -8.58
CA GLY A 324 -17.26 -10.87 -8.89
C GLY A 324 -17.84 -9.49 -8.58
N GLN A 325 -17.02 -8.46 -8.42
CA GLN A 325 -17.51 -7.10 -8.23
C GLN A 325 -18.20 -6.57 -9.49
N LYS A 326 -19.14 -5.66 -9.32
CA LYS A 326 -19.74 -4.92 -10.44
C LYS A 326 -19.13 -3.53 -10.52
N PRO A 327 -19.07 -2.89 -11.71
CA PRO A 327 -18.49 -1.55 -11.85
C PRO A 327 -19.09 -0.48 -10.92
N HIS A 328 -20.36 -0.60 -10.53
CA HIS A 328 -21.00 0.33 -9.59
C HIS A 328 -20.55 0.14 -8.14
N ASP A 329 -20.03 -1.03 -7.76
CA ASP A 329 -19.50 -1.31 -6.41
C ASP A 329 -18.10 -0.73 -6.18
N ILE A 330 -17.52 -0.12 -7.21
CA ILE A 330 -16.10 0.27 -7.30
C ILE A 330 -15.96 1.80 -7.22
N ILE A 331 -16.97 2.43 -6.64
CA ILE A 331 -17.07 3.87 -6.45
C ILE A 331 -16.87 4.13 -4.95
N VAL A 332 -15.98 5.06 -4.63
CA VAL A 332 -15.89 5.66 -3.30
C VAL A 332 -17.12 6.54 -3.13
N ASN A 333 -18.03 6.11 -2.25
CA ASN A 333 -19.22 6.87 -1.92
C ASN A 333 -18.83 8.14 -1.16
N MET A 334 -19.43 9.26 -1.59
CA MET A 334 -19.32 10.57 -0.94
C MET A 334 -20.30 10.74 0.22
N GLU A 335 -21.23 9.80 0.37
CA GLU A 335 -22.21 9.84 1.46
C GLU A 335 -21.49 9.75 2.80
N PRO A 336 -21.88 10.57 3.79
CA PRO A 336 -21.36 10.44 5.14
C PRO A 336 -21.52 9.00 5.62
N SER A 337 -20.44 8.40 6.13
CA SER A 337 -20.57 7.14 6.86
C SER A 337 -21.39 7.41 8.11
N TYR A 338 -22.66 7.04 8.09
CA TYR A 338 -23.53 7.26 9.24
C TYR A 338 -23.18 6.26 10.34
N CYS A 339 -22.97 6.73 11.57
CA CYS A 339 -22.56 5.87 12.69
C CYS A 339 -23.60 4.78 12.98
N HIS A 340 -24.88 5.15 12.98
CA HIS A 340 -26.06 4.31 13.18
C HIS A 340 -27.32 5.22 13.10
N ALA A 341 -28.52 4.64 13.10
CA ALA A 341 -29.76 5.41 13.23
C ALA A 341 -29.81 6.15 14.59
N ASN A 342 -30.38 7.36 14.61
CA ASN A 342 -30.57 8.20 15.81
C ASN A 342 -29.30 8.48 16.63
N CYS A 343 -28.15 8.60 15.95
CA CYS A 343 -26.86 8.92 16.56
C CYS A 343 -26.79 10.41 16.94
N VAL A 344 -26.63 10.73 18.24
CA VAL A 344 -26.57 12.11 18.76
C VAL A 344 -25.30 12.87 18.32
N CYS A 345 -24.31 12.19 17.75
CA CYS A 345 -23.05 12.80 17.35
C CYS A 345 -23.12 13.60 16.03
N GLY A 346 -24.32 13.85 15.47
CA GLY A 346 -24.54 14.63 14.25
C GLY A 346 -24.17 13.91 12.94
N ARG A 347 -23.86 12.61 12.98
CA ARG A 347 -23.57 11.76 11.82
C ARG A 347 -24.49 10.53 11.77
N GLY A 348 -25.68 10.61 12.35
CA GLY A 348 -26.68 9.53 12.29
C GLY A 348 -27.58 9.64 11.06
N LEU A 349 -28.20 8.53 10.67
CA LEU A 349 -29.37 8.55 9.78
C LEU A 349 -30.54 9.12 10.59
N ASN A 350 -30.93 10.37 10.32
CA ASN A 350 -32.19 10.94 10.81
C ASN A 350 -33.32 10.45 9.90
N LEU A 351 -34.02 9.39 10.31
CA LEU A 351 -35.16 8.82 9.59
C LEU A 351 -36.45 9.69 9.69
N VAL A 352 -36.33 10.97 10.06
CA VAL A 352 -37.48 11.80 10.45
C VAL A 352 -38.20 12.45 9.26
N SER A 353 -37.67 12.43 8.04
CA SER A 353 -38.30 13.08 6.88
C SER A 353 -39.21 12.18 6.02
N ALA A 354 -39.58 10.98 6.47
CA ALA A 354 -40.49 10.08 5.73
C ALA A 354 -41.89 9.92 6.36
N ARG A 355 -42.33 10.89 7.16
CA ARG A 355 -43.73 11.02 7.60
C ARG A 355 -44.12 12.48 7.52
N ASN A 356 -44.53 12.92 6.34
CA ASN A 356 -45.48 14.01 6.11
C ASN A 356 -45.74 14.13 4.61
N GLU A 357 -46.35 13.09 4.04
CA GLU A 357 -47.21 13.22 2.87
C GLU A 357 -48.45 12.39 3.21
N THR A 358 -49.45 13.09 3.76
CA THR A 358 -50.85 12.66 3.76
C THR A 358 -51.45 12.84 2.38
#